data_AF-A0A1D6JRT4-F1
#
_entry.id   AF-A0A1D6JRT4-F1
#
_cell.length_a   1.000
_cell.length_b   1.000
_cell.length_c   1.000
_cell.angle_alpha   90.00
_cell.angle_beta   90.00
_cell.angle_gamma   90.00
#
_symmetry.space_group_name_H-M   'P 1'
#
loop_
_entity.id
_entity.type
_entity.pdbx_description
1 polymer ?
#
loop_
_entity_poly.entity_id
_entity_poly.type
_entity_poly.pdbx_seq_one_letter_code
_entity_poly.pdbx_strand_id
1 'polypeptide(L)'
;MARGARFLLVLALLAALLAVVLQLYRHRKPRLWMVEELSVYNGTNEELPILLAILGSVFDVTKGRSHYGPGGGYHHFAGRDASRAFVSGNFTGDGLTDSLQGLSSSEVNSVVDWRKFYFERYIFAGKLIGRYYDSEGNPTKYLKGVEVKAKRGTQLLEKQKSDEAKIPGCNSKWSQQEGGEVSILVPSPFFLTHGFISCC
;
A
#
# COMPACT_ATOMS: atom_id res chain seq x y z
N MET A 1 57.71 24.45 10.30
CA MET A 1 56.67 23.95 11.23
C MET A 1 55.24 24.30 10.79
N ALA A 2 54.94 25.50 10.28
CA ALA A 2 53.56 25.91 9.95
C ALA A 2 52.84 25.14 8.80
N ARG A 3 53.59 24.59 7.82
CA ARG A 3 52.99 23.82 6.70
C ARG A 3 52.41 22.46 7.15
N GLY A 4 53.04 21.81 8.13
CA GLY A 4 52.54 20.56 8.71
C GLY A 4 51.24 20.75 9.49
N ALA A 5 51.14 21.85 10.27
CA ALA A 5 49.93 22.18 11.00
C ALA A 5 48.73 22.48 10.09
N ARG A 6 48.95 23.19 8.97
CA ARG A 6 47.90 23.44 7.96
C ARG A 6 47.44 22.16 7.27
N PHE A 7 48.36 21.26 6.94
CA PHE A 7 48.01 19.97 6.32
C PHE A 7 47.20 19.08 7.27
N LEU A 8 47.59 19.01 8.54
CA LEU A 8 46.87 18.27 9.58
C LEU A 8 45.47 18.87 9.84
N LEU A 9 45.33 20.19 9.86
CA LEU A 9 44.03 20.86 9.98
C LEU A 9 43.10 20.55 8.79
N VAL A 10 43.63 20.58 7.56
CA VAL A 10 42.85 20.24 6.36
C VAL A 10 42.40 18.78 6.40
N LEU A 11 43.29 17.84 6.74
CA LEU A 11 42.93 16.43 6.90
C LEU A 11 41.88 16.20 7.99
N ALA A 12 41.99 16.88 9.13
CA ALA A 12 41.02 16.80 10.22
C ALA A 12 39.64 17.33 9.81
N LEU A 13 39.58 18.45 9.08
CA LEU A 13 38.33 19.00 8.55
C LEU A 13 37.70 18.08 7.50
N LEU A 14 38.50 17.48 6.61
CA LEU A 14 38.00 16.51 5.63
C LEU A 14 37.46 15.24 6.30
N ALA A 15 38.14 14.73 7.34
CA ALA A 15 37.68 13.59 8.12
C ALA A 15 36.38 13.90 8.87
N ALA A 16 36.26 15.09 9.47
CA ALA A 16 35.04 15.54 10.13
C ALA A 16 33.87 15.70 9.14
N LEU A 17 34.12 16.30 7.97
CA LEU A 17 33.12 16.41 6.89
C LEU A 17 32.67 15.02 6.42
N LEU A 18 33.61 14.10 6.20
CA LEU A 18 33.30 12.72 5.81
C LEU A 18 32.47 12.01 6.89
N ALA A 19 32.80 12.17 8.16
CA ALA A 19 32.04 11.60 9.27
C ALA A 19 30.61 12.16 9.34
N VAL A 20 30.44 13.48 9.16
CA VAL A 20 29.11 14.12 9.10
C VAL A 20 28.31 13.60 7.90
N VAL A 21 28.92 13.49 6.72
CA VAL A 21 28.27 12.93 5.52
C VAL A 21 27.86 11.47 5.74
N LEU A 22 28.73 10.65 6.33
CA LEU A 22 28.42 9.26 6.68
C LEU A 22 27.31 9.17 7.72
N GLN A 23 27.29 10.05 8.72
CA GLN A 23 26.25 10.09 9.74
C GLN A 23 24.89 10.49 9.17
N LEU A 24 24.87 11.50 8.29
CA LEU A 24 23.67 11.90 7.54
C LEU A 24 23.20 10.79 6.60
N TYR A 25 24.11 10.10 5.92
CA TYR A 25 23.79 8.96 5.08
C TYR A 25 23.19 7.81 5.89
N ARG A 26 23.74 7.54 7.08
CA ARG A 26 23.21 6.53 8.00
C ARG A 26 21.81 6.88 8.50
N HIS A 27 21.53 8.17 8.75
CA HIS A 27 20.19 8.64 9.13
C HIS A 27 19.18 8.63 7.98
N ARG A 28 19.64 8.62 6.73
CA ARG A 28 18.75 8.50 5.56
C ARG A 28 18.34 7.07 5.23
N LYS A 29 19.07 6.05 5.69
CA LYS A 29 18.70 4.67 5.45
C LYS A 29 17.55 4.27 6.38
N PRO A 30 16.41 3.79 5.83
CA PRO A 30 15.33 3.23 6.65
C PRO A 30 15.83 2.08 7.51
N ARG A 31 15.30 1.95 8.73
CA ARG A 31 15.54 0.77 9.57
C ARG A 31 15.07 -0.48 8.84
N LEU A 32 15.84 -1.55 8.95
CA LEU A 32 15.46 -2.87 8.47
C LEU A 32 14.99 -3.72 9.65
N TRP A 33 13.96 -4.51 9.41
CA TRP A 33 13.32 -5.36 10.41
C TRP A 33 13.40 -6.82 9.97
N MET A 34 13.62 -7.73 10.91
CA MET A 34 13.40 -9.16 10.71
C MET A 34 11.96 -9.52 11.10
N VAL A 35 11.45 -10.65 10.59
CA VAL A 35 10.07 -11.10 10.89
C VAL A 35 9.90 -11.37 12.38
N GLU A 36 10.88 -12.04 12.99
CA GLU A 36 10.88 -12.40 14.40
C GLU A 36 10.95 -11.14 15.27
N GLU A 37 11.77 -10.17 14.87
CA GLU A 37 11.90 -8.87 15.56
C GLU A 37 10.59 -8.07 15.48
N LEU A 38 9.97 -8.00 14.30
CA LEU A 38 8.71 -7.29 14.10
C LEU A 38 7.58 -7.91 14.94
N SER A 39 7.58 -9.23 15.13
CA SER A 39 6.52 -9.97 15.85
C SER A 39 6.36 -9.58 17.32
N VAL A 40 7.40 -9.01 17.92
CA VAL A 40 7.37 -8.50 19.30
C VAL A 40 6.51 -7.25 19.42
N TYR A 41 6.36 -6.47 18.34
CA TYR A 41 5.61 -5.21 18.29
C TYR A 41 4.13 -5.42 17.95
N ASN A 42 3.53 -6.46 18.53
CA ASN A 42 2.14 -6.85 18.32
C ASN A 42 1.14 -6.06 19.22
N GLY A 43 1.65 -5.22 20.12
CA GLY A 43 0.85 -4.41 21.03
C GLY A 43 0.45 -5.07 22.35
N THR A 44 0.87 -6.30 22.64
CA THR A 44 0.64 -6.94 23.96
C THR A 44 1.45 -6.29 25.08
N ASN A 45 2.61 -5.70 24.75
CA ASN A 45 3.36 -4.87 25.66
C ASN A 45 3.01 -3.39 25.43
N GLU A 46 2.52 -2.71 26.46
CA GLU A 46 2.13 -1.29 26.39
C GLU A 46 3.32 -0.33 26.28
N GLU A 47 4.50 -0.74 26.72
CA GLU A 47 5.74 0.05 26.63
C GLU A 47 6.30 0.07 25.20
N LEU A 48 5.87 -0.86 24.35
CA LEU A 48 6.32 -0.96 22.97
C LEU A 48 5.31 -0.34 22.00
N PRO A 49 5.78 0.25 20.88
CA PRO A 49 4.90 0.67 19.81
C PRO A 49 4.24 -0.54 19.14
N ILE A 50 3.12 -0.30 18.47
CA ILE A 50 2.45 -1.31 17.65
C ILE A 50 2.88 -1.09 16.22
N LEU A 51 3.52 -2.11 15.64
CA LEU A 51 4.00 -2.06 14.26
C LEU A 51 3.20 -3.03 13.40
N LEU A 52 3.03 -2.71 12.12
CA LEU A 52 2.54 -3.66 11.11
C LEU A 52 3.25 -3.40 9.78
N ALA A 53 3.20 -4.38 8.88
CA ALA A 53 3.80 -4.28 7.56
C ALA A 53 2.78 -4.45 6.43
N ILE A 54 2.98 -3.69 5.35
CA ILE A 54 2.24 -3.78 4.09
C ILE A 54 3.24 -3.71 2.94
N LEU A 55 3.30 -4.78 2.15
CA LEU A 55 4.29 -5.03 1.10
C LEU A 55 5.73 -4.80 1.59
N GLY A 56 6.00 -5.27 2.81
CA GLY A 56 7.27 -5.08 3.51
C GLY A 56 7.56 -3.65 3.99
N SER A 57 6.70 -2.65 3.75
CA SER A 57 6.83 -1.33 4.40
C SER A 57 6.27 -1.42 5.81
N VAL A 58 7.07 -1.07 6.82
CA VAL A 58 6.69 -1.14 8.24
C VAL A 58 6.19 0.23 8.71
N PHE A 59 5.06 0.23 9.42
CA PHE A 59 4.42 1.43 9.93
C PHE A 59 4.17 1.32 11.43
N ASP A 60 4.40 2.43 12.14
CA ASP A 60 3.98 2.59 13.53
C ASP A 60 2.53 3.05 13.58
N VAL A 61 1.67 2.16 14.08
CA VAL A 61 0.23 2.34 14.20
C VAL A 61 -0.22 2.56 15.64
N THR A 62 0.70 2.92 16.54
CA THR A 62 0.42 3.15 17.97
C THR A 62 -0.65 4.21 18.20
N LYS A 63 -0.76 5.21 17.31
CA LYS A 63 -1.84 6.22 17.33
C LYS A 63 -3.25 5.57 17.28
N GLY A 64 -3.37 4.40 16.66
CA GLY A 64 -4.58 3.61 16.57
C GLY A 64 -4.64 2.43 17.55
N ARG A 65 -4.03 2.53 18.73
CA ARG A 65 -3.95 1.42 19.71
C ARG A 65 -5.31 0.79 20.06
N SER A 66 -6.40 1.55 20.08
CA SER A 66 -7.76 1.00 20.27
C SER A 66 -8.19 0.00 19.18
N HIS A 67 -7.63 0.12 17.97
CA HIS A 67 -7.95 -0.74 16.83
C HIS A 67 -6.94 -1.88 16.66
N TYR A 68 -5.66 -1.62 16.85
CA TYR A 68 -4.56 -2.58 16.59
C TYR A 68 -4.00 -3.25 17.85
N GLY A 69 -4.28 -2.69 19.04
CA GLY A 69 -3.89 -3.30 20.31
C GLY A 69 -4.78 -4.50 20.68
N PRO A 70 -4.44 -5.22 21.76
CA PRO A 70 -5.21 -6.36 22.23
C PRO A 70 -6.69 -6.00 22.44
N GLY A 71 -7.58 -6.84 21.93
CA GLY A 71 -9.04 -6.60 21.95
C GLY A 71 -9.57 -5.69 20.82
N GLY A 72 -8.69 -5.06 20.05
CA GLY A 72 -9.07 -4.28 18.87
C GLY A 72 -9.38 -5.17 17.65
N GLY A 73 -10.34 -4.74 16.83
CA GLY A 73 -10.80 -5.52 15.64
C GLY A 73 -9.73 -5.72 14.56
N TYR A 74 -8.65 -4.94 14.58
CA TYR A 74 -7.52 -5.04 13.63
C TYR A 74 -6.24 -5.55 14.30
N HIS A 75 -6.33 -6.14 15.49
CA HIS A 75 -5.18 -6.67 16.21
C HIS A 75 -4.40 -7.74 15.42
N HIS A 76 -5.09 -8.49 14.55
CA HIS A 76 -4.48 -9.53 13.71
C HIS A 76 -3.37 -9.03 12.77
N PHE A 77 -3.34 -7.73 12.48
CA PHE A 77 -2.31 -7.11 11.66
C PHE A 77 -1.03 -6.77 12.44
N ALA A 78 -1.10 -6.69 13.76
CA ALA A 78 0.00 -6.23 14.58
C ALA A 78 1.16 -7.23 14.60
N GLY A 79 2.39 -6.72 14.54
CA GLY A 79 3.64 -7.46 14.56
C GLY A 79 3.94 -8.28 13.31
N ARG A 80 3.27 -8.07 12.17
CA ARG A 80 3.47 -8.90 10.97
C ARG A 80 3.22 -8.16 9.67
N ASP A 81 3.61 -8.82 8.57
CA ASP A 81 3.12 -8.48 7.23
C ASP A 81 1.90 -9.35 6.90
N ALA A 82 0.74 -8.71 6.83
CA ALA A 82 -0.52 -9.34 6.42
C ALA A 82 -1.09 -8.64 5.18
N SER A 83 -0.21 -8.34 4.21
CA SER A 83 -0.56 -7.65 2.95
C SER A 83 -1.79 -8.21 2.25
N ARG A 84 -1.98 -9.53 2.25
CA ARG A 84 -3.15 -10.17 1.62
C ARG A 84 -4.46 -9.78 2.31
N ALA A 85 -4.46 -9.75 3.64
CA ALA A 85 -5.66 -9.57 4.44
C ALA A 85 -6.34 -8.21 4.22
N PHE A 86 -5.60 -7.20 3.75
CA PHE A 86 -6.14 -5.88 3.39
C PHE A 86 -7.17 -5.90 2.26
N VAL A 87 -7.18 -6.95 1.44
CA VAL A 87 -8.12 -7.08 0.32
C VAL A 87 -8.99 -8.32 0.47
N SER A 88 -8.45 -9.42 1.00
CA SER A 88 -9.24 -10.64 1.19
C SER A 88 -10.23 -10.57 2.35
N GLY A 89 -10.03 -9.69 3.34
CA GLY A 89 -10.84 -9.65 4.57
C GLY A 89 -10.72 -10.89 5.47
N ASN A 90 -10.00 -11.94 5.03
CA ASN A 90 -9.65 -13.09 5.85
C ASN A 90 -8.53 -12.75 6.85
N PHE A 91 -8.90 -12.60 8.13
CA PHE A 91 -7.99 -12.32 9.24
C PHE A 91 -7.55 -13.56 10.03
N THR A 92 -7.70 -14.75 9.43
CA THR A 92 -7.38 -16.03 10.08
C THR A 92 -6.38 -16.84 9.27
N GLY A 93 -5.57 -17.65 9.95
CA GLY A 93 -4.70 -18.66 9.34
C GLY A 93 -3.92 -18.18 8.10
N ASP A 94 -4.30 -18.73 6.96
CA ASP A 94 -3.71 -18.51 5.62
C ASP A 94 -3.96 -17.11 5.05
N GLY A 95 -4.94 -16.37 5.56
CA GLY A 95 -5.22 -14.99 5.17
C GLY A 95 -4.20 -13.98 5.71
N LEU A 96 -3.60 -14.26 6.88
CA LEU A 96 -2.58 -13.42 7.51
C LEU A 96 -1.19 -13.68 6.94
N THR A 97 -1.05 -13.44 5.63
CA THR A 97 0.18 -13.69 4.88
C THR A 97 0.63 -12.48 4.08
N ASP A 98 1.93 -12.43 3.83
CA ASP A 98 2.59 -11.45 2.97
C ASP A 98 2.40 -11.78 1.47
N SER A 99 1.98 -12.99 1.10
CA SER A 99 1.90 -13.45 -0.28
C SER A 99 0.66 -12.94 -1.03
N LEU A 100 0.85 -12.33 -2.20
CA LEU A 100 -0.24 -11.88 -3.10
C LEU A 100 -0.54 -12.87 -4.24
N GLN A 101 -0.04 -14.11 -4.14
CA GLN A 101 -0.25 -15.11 -5.18
C GLN A 101 -1.75 -15.39 -5.41
N GLY A 102 -2.18 -15.42 -6.67
CA GLY A 102 -3.59 -15.67 -7.01
C GLY A 102 -4.50 -14.44 -6.94
N LEU A 103 -4.05 -13.30 -6.39
CA LEU A 103 -4.83 -12.06 -6.47
C LEU A 103 -4.84 -11.52 -7.91
N SER A 104 -5.94 -10.89 -8.32
CA SER A 104 -6.08 -10.18 -9.59
C SER A 104 -5.24 -8.90 -9.62
N SER A 105 -5.11 -8.27 -10.80
CA SER A 105 -4.38 -7.00 -10.91
C SER A 105 -5.06 -5.86 -10.15
N SER A 106 -6.40 -5.86 -10.10
CA SER A 106 -7.18 -4.85 -9.38
C SER A 106 -6.99 -4.99 -7.86
N GLU A 107 -7.07 -6.22 -7.35
CA GLU A 107 -6.81 -6.50 -5.92
C GLU A 107 -5.38 -6.14 -5.52
N VAL A 108 -4.38 -6.45 -6.36
CA VAL A 108 -3.00 -6.04 -6.10
C VAL A 108 -2.85 -4.52 -6.11
N ASN A 109 -3.56 -3.81 -6.98
CA ASN A 109 -3.62 -2.34 -6.93
C ASN A 109 -4.20 -1.85 -5.59
N SER A 110 -5.29 -2.46 -5.10
CA SER A 110 -5.87 -2.10 -3.81
C SER A 110 -4.89 -2.29 -2.64
N VAL A 111 -4.05 -3.35 -2.63
CA VAL A 111 -3.00 -3.51 -1.61
C VAL A 111 -1.97 -2.37 -1.67
N VAL A 112 -1.56 -1.99 -2.89
CA VAL A 112 -0.63 -0.86 -3.09
C VAL A 112 -1.25 0.45 -2.63
N ASP A 113 -2.55 0.67 -2.86
CA ASP A 113 -3.27 1.86 -2.41
C ASP A 113 -3.41 1.89 -0.88
N TRP A 114 -3.66 0.74 -0.23
CA TRP A 114 -3.58 0.63 1.23
C TRP A 114 -2.20 1.04 1.75
N ARG A 115 -1.12 0.55 1.15
CA ARG A 115 0.24 0.95 1.54
C ARG A 115 0.44 2.48 1.40
N LYS A 116 -0.06 3.10 0.32
CA LYS A 116 0.00 4.57 0.14
C LYS A 116 -0.77 5.30 1.25
N PHE A 117 -1.98 4.86 1.55
CA PHE A 117 -2.79 5.41 2.64
C PHE A 117 -2.03 5.36 3.98
N TYR A 118 -1.32 4.26 4.26
CA TYR A 118 -0.52 4.15 5.48
C TYR A 118 0.68 5.09 5.52
N PHE A 119 1.34 5.35 4.39
CA PHE A 119 2.38 6.38 4.30
C PHE A 119 1.85 7.78 4.63
N GLU A 120 0.59 8.07 4.33
CA GLU A 120 -0.04 9.37 4.60
C GLU A 120 -0.56 9.49 6.03
N ARG A 121 -0.98 8.38 6.65
CA ARG A 121 -1.68 8.38 7.95
C ARG A 121 -0.82 7.98 9.15
N TYR A 122 0.25 7.22 8.92
CA TYR A 122 1.08 6.62 9.97
C TYR A 122 2.56 6.93 9.77
N ILE A 123 3.35 6.69 10.82
CA ILE A 123 4.78 6.95 10.80
C ILE A 123 5.46 5.77 10.12
N PHE A 124 6.23 6.04 9.07
CA PHE A 124 7.05 5.01 8.41
C PHE A 124 8.21 4.60 9.32
N ALA A 125 8.20 3.35 9.78
CA ALA A 125 9.14 2.80 10.75
C ALA A 125 10.27 1.98 10.12
N GLY A 126 10.22 1.72 8.81
CA GLY A 126 11.29 1.01 8.10
C GLY A 126 10.79 -0.01 7.09
N LYS A 127 11.63 -0.99 6.76
CA LYS A 127 11.35 -2.05 5.80
C LYS A 127 11.56 -3.43 6.42
N LEU A 128 10.68 -4.36 6.11
CA LEU A 128 10.77 -5.76 6.53
C LEU A 128 11.58 -6.55 5.50
N ILE A 129 12.65 -7.20 5.97
CA ILE A 129 13.47 -8.09 5.17
C ILE A 129 12.66 -9.36 4.88
N GLY A 130 12.64 -9.79 3.62
CA GLY A 130 11.93 -10.98 3.19
C GLY A 130 11.51 -10.91 1.73
N ARG A 131 10.22 -11.13 1.46
CA ARG A 131 9.69 -11.23 0.10
C ARG A 131 9.85 -9.93 -0.71
N TYR A 132 9.67 -8.78 -0.07
CA TYR A 132 9.60 -7.48 -0.74
C TYR A 132 10.91 -6.71 -0.74
N TYR A 133 11.72 -6.86 0.32
CA TYR A 133 13.02 -6.21 0.47
C TYR A 133 14.10 -7.23 0.85
N ASP A 134 15.29 -7.07 0.29
CA ASP A 134 16.45 -7.89 0.66
C ASP A 134 17.12 -7.40 1.96
N SER A 135 18.19 -8.08 2.38
CA SER A 135 18.98 -7.76 3.58
C SER A 135 19.62 -6.37 3.57
N GLU A 136 19.71 -5.73 2.40
CA GLU A 136 20.22 -4.36 2.24
C GLU A 136 19.10 -3.31 2.16
N GLY A 137 17.84 -3.76 2.16
CA GLY A 137 16.66 -2.92 2.03
C GLY A 137 16.32 -2.51 0.60
N ASN A 138 16.91 -3.17 -0.41
CA ASN A 138 16.60 -2.92 -1.81
C ASN A 138 15.33 -3.69 -2.23
N PRO A 139 14.53 -3.14 -3.16
CA PRO A 139 13.32 -3.80 -3.62
C PRO A 139 13.63 -5.06 -4.44
N THR A 140 13.04 -6.19 -4.05
CA THR A 140 13.21 -7.47 -4.75
C THR A 140 12.54 -7.46 -6.12
N LYS A 141 12.85 -8.47 -6.95
CA LYS A 141 12.12 -8.71 -8.21
C LYS A 141 10.62 -8.92 -7.97
N TYR A 142 10.25 -9.52 -6.83
CA TYR A 142 8.85 -9.74 -6.47
C TYR A 142 8.12 -8.41 -6.26
N LEU A 143 8.69 -7.50 -5.46
CA LEU A 143 8.08 -6.18 -5.24
C LEU A 143 7.93 -5.41 -6.56
N LYS A 144 8.95 -5.41 -7.42
CA LYS A 144 8.85 -4.79 -8.75
C LYS A 144 7.71 -5.39 -9.60
N GLY A 145 7.52 -6.71 -9.53
CA GLY A 145 6.41 -7.39 -10.19
C GLY A 145 5.04 -6.98 -9.64
N VAL A 146 4.95 -6.79 -8.31
CA VAL A 146 3.75 -6.26 -7.65
C VAL A 146 3.43 -4.85 -8.14
N GLU A 147 4.40 -3.94 -8.23
CA GLU A 147 4.19 -2.59 -8.74
C GLU A 147 3.70 -2.58 -10.20
N VAL A 148 4.29 -3.42 -11.05
CA VAL A 148 3.86 -3.54 -12.46
C VAL A 148 2.43 -4.08 -12.54
N LYS A 149 2.10 -5.10 -11.74
CA LYS A 149 0.76 -5.68 -11.69
C LYS A 149 -0.28 -4.70 -11.15
N ALA A 150 0.07 -3.91 -10.13
CA ALA A 150 -0.77 -2.84 -9.60
C ALA A 150 -1.06 -1.76 -10.65
N LYS A 151 -0.03 -1.28 -11.38
CA LYS A 151 -0.21 -0.32 -12.48
C LYS A 151 -1.18 -0.83 -13.55
N ARG A 152 -1.10 -2.12 -13.89
CA ARG A 152 -2.07 -2.76 -14.79
C ARG A 152 -3.48 -2.75 -14.20
N GLY A 153 -3.61 -2.99 -12.90
CA GLY A 153 -4.88 -2.86 -12.17
C GLY A 153 -5.49 -1.47 -12.30
N THR A 154 -4.70 -0.42 -12.09
CA THR A 154 -5.13 0.97 -12.26
C THR A 154 -5.67 1.24 -13.68
N GLN A 155 -4.93 0.82 -14.70
CA GLN A 155 -5.32 0.99 -16.11
C GLN A 155 -6.61 0.26 -16.46
N LEU A 156 -6.81 -0.94 -15.92
CA LEU A 156 -8.03 -1.71 -16.12
C LEU A 156 -9.24 -1.01 -15.46
N LEU A 157 -9.06 -0.47 -14.26
CA LEU A 157 -10.11 0.28 -13.56
C LEU A 157 -10.46 1.59 -14.29
N GLU A 158 -9.47 2.31 -14.79
CA GLU A 158 -9.70 3.53 -15.60
C GLU A 158 -10.43 3.21 -16.90
N LYS A 159 -10.04 2.12 -17.57
CA LYS A 159 -10.72 1.65 -18.78
C LYS A 159 -12.17 1.26 -18.47
N GLN A 160 -12.40 0.50 -17.40
CA GLN A 160 -13.74 0.12 -16.96
C GLN A 160 -14.61 1.35 -16.69
N LYS A 161 -14.11 2.34 -15.95
CA LYS A 161 -14.83 3.60 -15.72
C LYS A 161 -15.13 4.36 -17.01
N SER A 162 -14.18 4.37 -17.96
CA SER A 162 -14.39 4.98 -19.28
C SER A 162 -15.46 4.25 -20.09
N ASP A 163 -15.47 2.91 -20.03
CA ASP A 163 -16.44 2.09 -20.74
C ASP A 163 -17.83 2.18 -20.09
N GLU A 164 -17.91 2.20 -18.75
CA GLU A 164 -19.13 2.46 -17.99
C GLU A 164 -19.69 3.86 -18.26
N ALA A 165 -18.85 4.89 -18.37
CA ALA A 165 -19.28 6.25 -18.71
C ALA A 165 -19.84 6.38 -20.14
N LYS A 166 -19.56 5.42 -21.02
CA LYS A 166 -20.18 5.34 -22.36
C LYS A 166 -21.55 4.68 -22.32
N ILE A 167 -21.92 4.01 -21.22
CA ILE A 167 -23.24 3.39 -21.08
C ILE A 167 -24.25 4.49 -20.79
N PRO A 168 -25.25 4.69 -21.66
CA PRO A 168 -26.27 5.71 -21.44
C PRO A 168 -27.15 5.36 -20.22
N GLY A 169 -27.50 6.37 -19.42
CA GLY A 169 -28.29 6.17 -18.20
C GLY A 169 -29.69 5.64 -18.52
N CYS A 170 -30.08 4.54 -17.89
CA CYS A 170 -31.42 3.96 -18.04
C CYS A 170 -32.37 4.57 -17.01
N ASN A 171 -33.39 5.30 -17.46
CA ASN A 171 -34.48 5.80 -16.64
C ASN A 171 -35.69 4.86 -16.79
N SER A 172 -35.97 4.08 -15.75
CA SER A 172 -37.22 3.35 -15.62
C SER A 172 -38.23 4.17 -14.82
N LYS A 173 -39.35 4.54 -15.42
CA LYS A 173 -40.50 5.17 -14.77
C LYS A 173 -41.64 4.16 -14.69
N TRP A 174 -42.31 4.05 -13.55
CA TRP A 174 -43.43 3.13 -13.38
C TRP A 174 -44.64 3.82 -12.76
N SER A 175 -45.84 3.54 -13.28
CA SER A 175 -47.11 3.95 -12.68
C SER A 175 -48.15 2.83 -12.78
N GLN A 176 -49.09 2.77 -11.82
CA GLN A 176 -50.17 1.76 -11.80
C GLN A 176 -51.12 1.84 -12.99
N GLN A 177 -51.22 3.01 -13.65
CA GLN A 177 -52.20 3.28 -14.71
C GLN A 177 -51.62 3.07 -16.12
N GLU A 178 -50.31 3.24 -16.31
CA GLU A 178 -49.66 3.23 -17.63
C GLU A 178 -48.67 2.06 -17.81
N GLY A 179 -48.31 1.36 -16.73
CA GLY A 179 -47.28 0.32 -16.75
C GLY A 179 -45.86 0.85 -16.57
N GLY A 180 -44.86 0.06 -16.94
CA GLY A 180 -43.44 0.44 -16.86
C GLY A 180 -42.93 1.00 -18.19
N GLU A 181 -42.35 2.20 -18.14
CA GLU A 181 -41.71 2.85 -19.29
C GLU A 181 -40.19 2.94 -19.05
N VAL A 182 -39.40 2.44 -20.00
CA VAL A 182 -37.93 2.44 -19.94
C VAL A 182 -37.40 3.34 -21.05
N SER A 183 -36.61 4.35 -20.68
CA SER A 183 -35.98 5.28 -21.61
C SER A 183 -34.47 5.33 -21.38
N ILE A 184 -33.71 5.44 -22.47
CA ILE A 184 -32.25 5.50 -22.44
C ILE A 184 -31.81 6.95 -22.68
N LEU A 185 -31.11 7.55 -21.72
CA LEU A 185 -30.47 8.87 -21.85
C LEU A 185 -29.16 8.72 -22.63
N VAL A 186 -29.23 8.85 -23.96
CA VAL A 186 -28.04 8.79 -24.82
C VAL A 186 -27.29 10.13 -24.79
N PRO A 187 -25.99 10.18 -24.44
CA PRO A 187 -25.19 11.37 -24.66
C PRO A 187 -25.03 11.61 -26.18
N SER A 188 -25.43 12.79 -26.64
CA SER A 188 -25.27 13.22 -28.05
C SER A 188 -23.79 13.18 -28.46
N PRO A 189 -23.40 12.66 -29.66
CA PRO A 189 -24.22 12.45 -30.85
C PRO A 189 -24.26 10.98 -31.32
N PHE A 190 -24.55 10.02 -30.44
CA PHE A 190 -24.77 8.63 -30.87
C PHE A 190 -26.25 8.38 -31.20
N PHE A 191 -26.56 8.27 -32.50
CA PHE A 191 -27.87 7.84 -33.00
C PHE A 191 -28.03 6.33 -32.79
N LEU A 192 -29.13 5.92 -32.13
CA LEU A 192 -29.52 4.53 -31.96
C LEU A 192 -30.06 3.95 -33.28
N THR A 193 -29.29 3.12 -33.96
CA THR A 193 -29.81 2.22 -35.00
C THR A 193 -30.29 0.93 -34.34
N HIS A 194 -31.62 0.77 -34.24
CA HIS A 194 -32.39 -0.46 -34.03
C HIS A 194 -31.62 -1.69 -33.53
N GLY A 195 -31.50 -1.81 -32.20
CA GLY A 195 -31.07 -3.04 -31.53
C GLY A 195 -31.75 -3.14 -30.17
N PHE A 196 -32.58 -4.17 -29.98
CA PHE A 196 -33.14 -4.51 -28.68
C PHE A 196 -31.99 -4.90 -27.74
N ILE A 197 -31.72 -4.07 -26.73
CA ILE A 197 -30.80 -4.39 -25.64
C ILE A 197 -31.66 -4.53 -24.37
N SER A 198 -31.69 -5.74 -23.83
CA SER A 198 -32.38 -6.08 -22.58
C SER A 198 -31.63 -5.45 -21.41
N CYS A 199 -32.32 -4.65 -20.59
CA CYS A 199 -31.82 -4.25 -19.27
C CYS A 199 -31.68 -5.49 -18.39
N CYS A 200 -30.49 -5.73 -17.83
CA CYS A 200 -30.29 -6.66 -16.73
C CYS A 200 -30.62 -5.98 -15.41
#